data_AF-A0A7S3DPV3-F1
#
_entry.id   AF-A0A7S3DPV3-F1
#
_cell.length_a   1.000
_cell.length_b   1.000
_cell.length_c   1.000
_cell.angle_alpha   90.00
_cell.angle_beta   90.00
_cell.angle_gamma   90.00
#
_symmetry.space_group_name_H-M   'P 1'
#
loop_
_entity.id
_entity.type
_entity.pdbx_description
1 polymer ?
#
loop_
_entity_poly.entity_id
_entity_poly.type
_entity_poly.pdbx_seq_one_letter_code
_entity_poly.pdbx_strand_id
1 'polypeptide(L)'
;TPVRFLDNDSNLLGAVSISFWRVDDAYGPPSMGDLISNDEKEEEETKEPSIHTTKSPNLKGFIDSTNQLVLSIRAEKAVGIKVSLSGGASIQGSKNAAPHTRETIQNLLEAASNPFALSASDALLAATKLCAERKCEAAVKALQPSNGSRILPSWIELRAERGNISVAARVSYHGIPEPDSATSNGMPILFRLACDARTGSFAPTFPRHVKLLRYLACNDVQSSESVALRIANTPANRRRAAGNRSTGRLVKEAFDGLVRSMNVLGQRVGVGGSWDDKDEQSASIRDRSIGIACRDVRVSITKCCGLAALFGLGPIATGTALGLNAVPDMAGEAIESVDNIKLYPTPPLSFVMDQELVETSRSSSDGVSIKKSYVQQELFAMSFASNDEGLTLYPMDISATLENPSSIPVRKSCSLRKFSPAASSLVDVNSGSEPPQKKLKTEENGGGNASIPSNNVQLDLMTIAGNFASILEATVSHQQEKGGAEASH
;
A
#
# COMPACT_ATOMS: atom_id res chain seq x y z
N THR A 1 -6.58 -27.77 -19.11
CA THR A 1 -5.59 -28.87 -19.14
C THR A 1 -6.33 -30.18 -19.26
N PRO A 2 -5.97 -31.11 -20.16
CA PRO A 2 -6.66 -32.39 -20.26
C PRO A 2 -6.37 -33.27 -19.04
N VAL A 3 -7.37 -34.03 -18.58
CA VAL A 3 -7.23 -35.06 -17.54
C VAL A 3 -6.33 -36.16 -18.09
N ARG A 4 -5.31 -36.57 -17.34
CA ARG A 4 -4.45 -37.69 -17.72
C ARG A 4 -4.84 -38.91 -16.88
N PHE A 5 -5.21 -39.99 -17.55
CA PHE A 5 -5.40 -41.30 -16.95
C PHE A 5 -4.10 -42.11 -17.08
N LEU A 6 -3.77 -42.90 -16.07
CA LEU A 6 -2.57 -43.72 -16.04
C LEU A 6 -2.95 -45.20 -16.03
N ASP A 7 -2.11 -46.00 -16.68
CA ASP A 7 -2.27 -47.45 -16.72
C ASP A 7 -2.14 -48.11 -15.33
N ASN A 8 -2.69 -49.32 -15.23
CA ASN A 8 -3.08 -50.01 -14.00
C ASN A 8 -2.01 -50.25 -12.92
N ASP A 9 -0.72 -50.08 -13.24
CA ASP A 9 0.40 -50.36 -12.33
C ASP A 9 0.75 -49.21 -11.37
N SER A 10 0.09 -48.05 -11.51
CA SER A 10 0.23 -46.94 -10.56
C SER A 10 -0.94 -46.88 -9.56
N ASN A 11 -0.67 -46.49 -8.30
CA ASN A 11 -1.70 -46.22 -7.29
C ASN A 11 -2.61 -45.03 -7.65
N LEU A 12 -2.28 -44.32 -8.74
CA LEU A 12 -2.94 -43.11 -9.23
C LEU A 12 -3.91 -43.48 -10.36
N LEU A 13 -5.20 -43.26 -10.14
CA LEU A 13 -6.27 -43.49 -11.12
C LEU A 13 -6.35 -42.39 -12.18
N GLY A 14 -6.04 -41.16 -11.79
CA GLY A 14 -6.04 -40.01 -12.68
C GLY A 14 -5.59 -38.74 -11.98
N ALA A 15 -5.14 -37.77 -12.78
CA ALA A 15 -4.72 -36.47 -12.26
C ALA A 15 -5.13 -35.32 -13.19
N VAL A 16 -5.47 -34.20 -12.57
CA VAL A 16 -5.65 -32.90 -13.21
C VAL A 16 -4.68 -31.93 -12.59
N SER A 17 -3.84 -31.31 -13.42
CA SER A 17 -2.94 -30.24 -13.01
C SER A 17 -3.35 -28.93 -13.68
N ILE A 18 -3.51 -27.89 -12.88
CA ILE A 18 -3.87 -26.55 -13.32
C ILE A 18 -2.72 -25.63 -12.93
N SER A 19 -2.04 -25.08 -13.93
CA SER A 19 -0.99 -24.08 -13.73
C SER A 19 -1.59 -22.68 -13.79
N PHE A 20 -1.31 -21.85 -12.78
CA PHE A 20 -1.83 -20.49 -12.66
C PHE A 20 -0.77 -19.61 -11.98
N TRP A 21 -0.57 -18.39 -12.47
CA TRP A 21 0.49 -17.43 -12.07
C TRP A 21 1.92 -17.87 -12.34
N ARG A 22 2.76 -16.89 -12.68
CA ARG A 22 4.19 -17.11 -12.90
C ARG A 22 5.00 -17.00 -11.61
N VAL A 23 6.06 -17.80 -11.54
CA VAL A 23 7.05 -17.85 -10.45
C VAL A 23 8.44 -17.95 -11.07
N ASP A 24 9.44 -17.39 -10.40
CA ASP A 24 10.84 -17.57 -10.76
C ASP A 24 11.35 -18.92 -10.22
N ASP A 25 11.34 -19.95 -11.07
CA ASP A 25 11.82 -21.31 -10.78
C ASP A 25 13.20 -21.59 -11.39
N ALA A 26 13.96 -20.54 -11.72
CA ALA A 26 15.31 -20.67 -12.26
C ALA A 26 16.18 -21.58 -11.38
N TYR A 27 16.00 -21.50 -10.06
CA TYR A 27 16.71 -22.27 -9.03
C TYR A 27 15.90 -23.46 -8.49
N GLY A 28 14.91 -23.93 -9.24
CA GLY A 28 14.01 -25.01 -8.82
C GLY A 28 12.61 -24.49 -8.43
N PRO A 29 11.55 -25.29 -8.65
CA PRO A 29 10.17 -24.90 -8.41
C PRO A 29 9.79 -24.95 -6.92
N PRO A 30 8.72 -24.26 -6.50
CA PRO A 30 8.19 -24.41 -5.14
C PRO A 30 7.78 -25.86 -4.88
N SER A 31 8.11 -26.41 -3.71
CA SER A 31 7.78 -27.80 -3.39
C SER A 31 6.25 -27.99 -3.38
N MET A 32 5.77 -29.06 -4.00
CA MET A 32 4.36 -29.46 -3.91
C MET A 32 4.09 -30.10 -2.55
N GLY A 33 2.95 -29.80 -1.94
CA GLY A 33 2.47 -30.54 -0.77
C GLY A 33 0.98 -30.77 -0.85
N ASP A 34 0.55 -31.91 -0.30
CA ASP A 34 -0.86 -32.23 -0.16
C ASP A 34 -1.53 -31.26 0.82
N LEU A 35 -2.84 -31.08 0.70
CA LEU A 35 -3.66 -30.35 1.65
C LEU A 35 -4.50 -31.38 2.40
N ILE A 36 -4.54 -31.27 3.73
CA ILE A 36 -5.25 -32.19 4.62
C ILE A 36 -6.26 -31.38 5.43
N SER A 37 -7.49 -31.89 5.59
CA SER A 37 -8.47 -31.28 6.50
C SER A 37 -8.06 -31.59 7.95
N ASN A 38 -8.21 -30.62 8.85
CA ASN A 38 -7.85 -30.85 10.27
C ASN A 38 -8.74 -31.90 10.95
N ASP A 39 -9.88 -32.25 10.37
CA ASP A 39 -10.79 -33.28 10.91
C ASP A 39 -10.18 -34.69 10.89
N GLU A 40 -9.13 -34.92 10.08
CA GLU A 40 -8.45 -36.22 9.99
C GLU A 40 -7.32 -36.39 11.03
N LYS A 41 -7.02 -35.36 11.84
CA LYS A 41 -5.89 -35.40 12.79
C LYS A 41 -6.23 -35.93 14.19
N GLU A 42 -7.50 -36.19 14.51
CA GLU A 42 -7.89 -36.59 15.88
C GLU A 42 -7.92 -38.12 16.12
N GLU A 43 -7.77 -38.99 15.11
CA GLU A 43 -7.86 -40.45 15.30
C GLU A 43 -6.52 -41.22 15.33
N GLU A 44 -5.37 -40.58 15.11
CA GLU A 44 -4.05 -41.26 15.06
C GLU A 44 -3.03 -40.82 16.13
N GLU A 45 -3.47 -40.31 17.28
CA GLU A 45 -2.56 -40.13 18.44
C GLU A 45 -2.36 -41.45 19.22
N THR A 46 -1.75 -42.45 18.59
CA THR A 46 -1.04 -43.53 19.31
C THR A 46 0.07 -44.16 18.46
N LYS A 47 1.04 -43.36 18.04
CA LYS A 47 2.45 -43.76 17.81
C LYS A 47 3.29 -42.51 17.54
N GLU A 48 4.46 -42.47 18.16
CA GLU A 48 5.43 -41.37 18.10
C GLU A 48 5.66 -40.84 16.67
N PRO A 49 5.73 -39.51 16.46
CA PRO A 49 5.96 -38.97 15.12
C PRO A 49 7.46 -39.04 14.83
N SER A 50 7.89 -40.10 14.13
CA SER A 50 9.10 -39.97 13.32
C SER A 50 8.77 -38.97 12.20
N ILE A 51 9.62 -37.97 12.03
CA ILE A 51 9.55 -36.98 10.95
C ILE A 51 9.93 -37.70 9.66
N HIS A 52 9.05 -38.57 9.18
CA HIS A 52 9.04 -39.00 7.80
C HIS A 52 8.09 -38.09 7.06
N THR A 53 8.65 -37.04 6.47
CA THR A 53 8.12 -36.44 5.26
C THR A 53 7.79 -37.59 4.33
N THR A 54 6.52 -37.99 4.25
CA THR A 54 6.05 -38.95 3.25
C THR A 54 6.31 -38.27 1.92
N LYS A 55 7.48 -38.58 1.34
CA LYS A 55 7.83 -38.18 -0.02
C LYS A 55 6.69 -38.69 -0.88
N SER A 56 5.82 -37.77 -1.31
CA SER A 56 4.74 -38.08 -2.24
C SER A 56 5.34 -38.94 -3.36
N PRO A 57 4.74 -40.10 -3.68
CA PRO A 57 5.29 -41.00 -4.69
C PRO A 57 5.55 -40.23 -5.98
N ASN A 58 6.83 -40.16 -6.35
CA ASN A 58 7.42 -39.60 -7.58
C ASN A 58 6.48 -38.79 -8.50
N LEU A 59 6.07 -37.61 -8.06
CA LEU A 59 5.42 -36.59 -8.91
C LEU A 59 6.41 -35.92 -9.88
N LYS A 60 7.72 -36.18 -9.73
CA LYS A 60 8.81 -35.61 -10.53
C LYS A 60 8.70 -35.87 -12.04
N GLY A 61 7.92 -36.86 -12.48
CA GLY A 61 7.68 -37.13 -13.91
C GLY A 61 6.40 -36.50 -14.47
N PHE A 62 5.55 -35.88 -13.64
CA PHE A 62 4.22 -35.40 -14.05
C PHE A 62 4.10 -33.88 -14.19
N ILE A 63 5.00 -33.15 -13.53
CA ILE A 63 5.03 -31.68 -13.53
C ILE A 63 6.42 -31.27 -14.01
N ASP A 64 6.54 -30.99 -15.30
CA ASP A 64 7.72 -30.28 -15.82
C ASP A 64 7.80 -28.90 -15.16
N SER A 65 9.01 -28.34 -15.02
CA SER A 65 9.18 -26.95 -14.55
C SER A 65 8.39 -26.01 -15.45
N THR A 66 7.27 -25.49 -14.95
CA THR A 66 6.33 -24.68 -15.75
C THR A 66 6.52 -23.17 -15.54
N ASN A 67 7.48 -22.75 -14.70
CA ASN A 67 7.62 -21.37 -14.21
C ASN A 67 6.30 -20.82 -13.64
N GLN A 68 5.45 -21.70 -13.10
CA GLN A 68 4.10 -21.39 -12.64
C GLN A 68 3.74 -22.15 -11.35
N LEU A 69 2.79 -21.63 -10.58
CA LEU A 69 2.19 -22.39 -9.48
C LEU A 69 1.23 -23.43 -10.04
N VAL A 70 1.13 -24.57 -9.37
CA VAL A 70 0.33 -25.71 -9.81
C VAL A 70 -0.62 -26.14 -8.69
N LEU A 71 -1.90 -26.29 -9.04
CA LEU A 71 -2.90 -27.06 -8.29
C LEU A 71 -3.01 -28.43 -8.95
N SER A 72 -2.83 -29.50 -8.18
CA SER A 72 -2.97 -30.88 -8.65
C SER A 72 -4.09 -31.57 -7.88
N ILE A 73 -5.08 -32.10 -8.60
CA ILE A 73 -6.17 -32.92 -8.06
C ILE A 73 -5.92 -34.35 -8.54
N ARG A 74 -5.76 -35.28 -7.61
CA ARG A 74 -5.33 -36.66 -7.85
C ARG A 74 -6.34 -37.63 -7.28
N ALA A 75 -6.69 -38.67 -8.02
CA ALA A 75 -7.51 -39.77 -7.53
C ALA A 75 -6.64 -41.01 -7.26
N GLU A 76 -6.63 -41.52 -6.03
CA GLU A 76 -5.81 -42.68 -5.61
C GLU A 76 -6.68 -43.87 -5.18
N LYS A 77 -6.30 -45.09 -5.59
CA LYS A 77 -7.10 -46.34 -5.44
C LYS A 77 -7.54 -46.67 -4.01
N ALA A 78 -6.81 -46.21 -2.98
CA ALA A 78 -7.07 -46.52 -1.58
C ALA A 78 -7.30 -45.28 -0.69
N VAL A 79 -7.07 -44.06 -1.22
CA VAL A 79 -7.14 -42.82 -0.43
C VAL A 79 -8.24 -41.88 -0.92
N GLY A 80 -8.72 -42.05 -2.15
CA GLY A 80 -9.71 -41.15 -2.74
C GLY A 80 -9.06 -39.94 -3.40
N ILE A 81 -9.68 -38.77 -3.27
CA ILE A 81 -9.24 -37.54 -3.93
C ILE A 81 -8.26 -36.79 -3.04
N LYS A 82 -7.04 -36.56 -3.53
CA LYS A 82 -6.04 -35.69 -2.92
C LYS A 82 -5.87 -34.41 -3.69
N VAL A 83 -5.68 -33.32 -2.97
CA VAL A 83 -5.37 -32.01 -3.53
C VAL A 83 -3.98 -31.60 -3.10
N SER A 84 -3.11 -31.32 -4.07
CA SER A 84 -1.76 -30.82 -3.84
C SER A 84 -1.63 -29.42 -4.41
N LEU A 85 -0.89 -28.56 -3.72
CA LEU A 85 -0.65 -27.18 -4.15
C LEU A 85 0.84 -26.86 -4.07
N SER A 86 1.34 -26.05 -5.01
CA SER A 86 2.68 -25.46 -4.90
C SER A 86 2.80 -24.66 -3.61
N GLY A 87 3.81 -24.96 -2.78
CA GLY A 87 4.00 -24.41 -1.44
C GLY A 87 3.11 -25.02 -0.35
N GLY A 88 2.25 -25.99 -0.70
CA GLY A 88 1.32 -26.66 0.22
C GLY A 88 2.00 -27.37 1.41
N ALA A 89 3.26 -27.80 1.24
CA ALA A 89 4.03 -28.45 2.30
C ALA A 89 4.21 -27.54 3.53
N SER A 90 4.35 -26.22 3.31
CA SER A 90 4.48 -25.24 4.40
C SER A 90 3.15 -24.95 5.12
N ILE A 91 2.03 -25.26 4.47
CA ILE A 91 0.68 -24.99 4.97
C ILE A 91 0.29 -26.06 6.00
N GLN A 92 0.61 -27.33 5.74
CA GLN A 92 0.28 -28.46 6.63
C GLN A 92 0.96 -28.40 8.00
N GLY A 93 2.18 -27.86 8.07
CA GLY A 93 2.98 -27.79 9.30
C GLY A 93 2.63 -26.63 10.23
N SER A 94 1.84 -25.65 9.76
CA SER A 94 1.50 -24.47 10.55
C SER A 94 0.31 -24.73 11.46
N LYS A 95 0.54 -25.24 12.67
CA LYS A 95 -0.47 -25.32 13.74
C LYS A 95 -1.10 -23.95 14.05
N ASN A 96 -0.41 -22.85 13.71
CA ASN A 96 -0.84 -21.47 13.90
C ASN A 96 -1.44 -20.82 12.65
N ALA A 97 -1.84 -21.59 11.63
CA ALA A 97 -2.54 -21.02 10.47
C ALA A 97 -3.78 -20.24 10.91
N ALA A 98 -3.97 -19.05 10.33
CA ALA A 98 -5.09 -18.19 10.68
C ALA A 98 -6.44 -18.89 10.34
N PRO A 99 -7.52 -18.59 11.08
CA PRO A 99 -8.80 -19.30 10.90
C PRO A 99 -9.35 -19.20 9.48
N HIS A 100 -9.17 -18.06 8.81
CA HIS A 100 -9.62 -17.86 7.42
C HIS A 100 -8.80 -18.67 6.40
N THR A 101 -7.51 -18.92 6.66
CA THR A 101 -6.69 -19.80 5.83
C THR A 101 -7.23 -21.24 5.90
N ARG A 102 -7.64 -21.69 7.09
CA ARG A 102 -8.23 -23.02 7.31
C ARG A 102 -9.57 -23.17 6.58
N GLU A 103 -10.43 -22.18 6.70
CA GLU A 103 -11.70 -22.11 5.96
C GLU A 103 -11.48 -22.18 4.44
N THR A 104 -10.46 -21.48 3.92
CA THR A 104 -10.13 -21.51 2.48
C THR A 104 -9.62 -22.89 2.04
N ILE A 105 -8.84 -23.57 2.88
CA ILE A 105 -8.38 -24.95 2.62
C ILE A 105 -9.57 -25.92 2.62
N GLN A 106 -10.48 -25.79 3.59
CA GLN A 106 -11.68 -26.63 3.66
C GLN A 106 -12.55 -26.44 2.41
N ASN A 107 -12.84 -25.20 2.03
CA ASN A 107 -13.58 -24.88 0.80
C ASN A 107 -12.91 -25.49 -0.46
N LEU A 108 -11.57 -25.46 -0.51
CA LEU A 108 -10.81 -26.08 -1.61
C LEU A 108 -10.97 -27.60 -1.62
N LEU A 109 -10.85 -28.25 -0.46
CA LEU A 109 -10.98 -29.70 -0.33
C LEU A 109 -12.41 -30.16 -0.64
N GLU A 110 -13.43 -29.46 -0.15
CA GLU A 110 -14.83 -29.75 -0.43
C GLU A 110 -15.15 -29.60 -1.94
N ALA A 111 -14.70 -28.50 -2.57
CA ALA A 111 -14.91 -28.26 -4.00
C ALA A 111 -14.20 -29.28 -4.90
N ALA A 112 -13.10 -29.88 -4.42
CA ALA A 112 -12.34 -30.88 -5.17
C ALA A 112 -12.78 -32.32 -4.90
N SER A 113 -13.29 -32.62 -3.70
CA SER A 113 -13.60 -34.00 -3.26
C SER A 113 -15.07 -34.38 -3.44
N ASN A 114 -16.00 -33.41 -3.44
CA ASN A 114 -17.42 -33.72 -3.57
C ASN A 114 -17.77 -34.06 -5.04
N PRO A 115 -18.17 -35.30 -5.36
CA PRO A 115 -18.47 -35.70 -6.74
C PRO A 115 -19.69 -34.98 -7.33
N PHE A 116 -20.58 -34.45 -6.49
CA PHE A 116 -21.78 -33.70 -6.91
C PHE A 116 -21.55 -32.18 -6.95
N ALA A 117 -20.48 -31.69 -6.33
CA ALA A 117 -20.11 -30.28 -6.31
C ALA A 117 -18.72 -30.02 -6.93
N LEU A 118 -18.20 -30.98 -7.72
CA LEU A 118 -16.87 -30.92 -8.30
C LEU A 118 -16.77 -29.76 -9.29
N SER A 119 -16.35 -28.62 -8.77
CA SER A 119 -16.22 -27.37 -9.50
C SER A 119 -14.74 -27.04 -9.57
N ALA A 120 -14.12 -27.41 -10.70
CA ALA A 120 -12.74 -27.04 -10.97
C ALA A 120 -12.54 -25.51 -10.89
N SER A 121 -13.58 -24.74 -11.17
CA SER A 121 -13.58 -23.28 -11.03
C SER A 121 -13.53 -22.82 -9.57
N ASP A 122 -14.34 -23.41 -8.68
CA ASP A 122 -14.34 -23.03 -7.27
C ASP A 122 -13.09 -23.52 -6.55
N ALA A 123 -12.62 -24.73 -6.88
CA ALA A 123 -11.34 -25.23 -6.41
C ALA A 123 -10.19 -24.32 -6.87
N LEU A 124 -10.16 -23.89 -8.14
CA LEU A 124 -9.15 -22.96 -8.62
C LEU A 124 -9.25 -21.58 -7.94
N LEU A 125 -10.47 -21.09 -7.68
CA LEU A 125 -10.67 -19.82 -6.98
C LEU A 125 -10.20 -19.89 -5.53
N ALA A 126 -10.45 -21.00 -4.83
CA ALA A 126 -9.98 -21.21 -3.46
C ALA A 126 -8.44 -21.35 -3.43
N ALA A 127 -7.86 -22.11 -4.37
CA ALA A 127 -6.40 -22.25 -4.50
C ALA A 127 -5.71 -20.92 -4.81
N THR A 128 -6.26 -20.12 -5.74
CA THR A 128 -5.71 -18.79 -6.07
C THR A 128 -5.81 -17.81 -4.89
N LYS A 129 -6.91 -17.82 -4.13
CA LYS A 129 -7.03 -17.02 -2.90
C LYS A 129 -5.98 -17.44 -1.87
N LEU A 130 -5.83 -18.74 -1.63
CA LEU A 130 -4.84 -19.28 -0.70
C LEU A 130 -3.41 -18.89 -1.13
N CYS A 131 -3.07 -19.04 -2.41
CA CYS A 131 -1.79 -18.60 -2.94
C CYS A 131 -1.59 -17.09 -2.81
N ALA A 132 -2.64 -16.26 -2.91
CA ALA A 132 -2.52 -14.80 -2.83
C ALA A 132 -2.14 -14.39 -1.41
N GLU A 133 -2.81 -15.00 -0.43
CA GLU A 133 -2.52 -14.82 0.99
C GLU A 133 -1.09 -15.25 1.31
N ARG A 134 -0.70 -16.46 0.91
CA ARG A 134 0.67 -16.97 1.14
C ARG A 134 1.74 -16.14 0.45
N LYS A 135 1.46 -15.64 -0.76
CA LYS A 135 2.36 -14.74 -1.48
C LYS A 135 2.53 -13.40 -0.75
N CYS A 136 1.46 -12.84 -0.21
CA CYS A 136 1.53 -11.65 0.64
C CYS A 136 2.34 -11.90 1.90
N GLU A 137 2.09 -13.00 2.62
CA GLU A 137 2.86 -13.40 3.80
C GLU A 137 4.35 -13.58 3.48
N ALA A 138 4.67 -14.27 2.39
CA ALA A 138 6.05 -14.50 1.95
C ALA A 138 6.76 -13.19 1.61
N ALA A 139 6.10 -12.28 0.90
CA ALA A 139 6.65 -10.97 0.58
C ALA A 139 6.90 -10.13 1.85
N VAL A 140 5.96 -10.13 2.81
CA VAL A 140 6.14 -9.43 4.10
C VAL A 140 7.27 -10.06 4.91
N LYS A 141 7.35 -11.38 5.01
CA LYS A 141 8.43 -12.09 5.71
C LYS A 141 9.80 -11.82 5.09
N ALA A 142 9.88 -11.68 3.76
CA ALA A 142 11.11 -11.32 3.06
C ALA A 142 11.56 -9.87 3.34
N LEU A 143 10.61 -8.94 3.48
CA LEU A 143 10.90 -7.53 3.75
C LEU A 143 11.14 -7.23 5.24
N GLN A 144 10.47 -7.98 6.12
CA GLN A 144 10.46 -7.82 7.57
C GLN A 144 10.67 -9.18 8.26
N PRO A 145 11.86 -9.78 8.15
CA PRO A 145 12.13 -11.06 8.79
C PRO A 145 12.09 -10.91 10.32
N SER A 146 11.49 -11.90 10.99
CA SER A 146 11.38 -11.95 12.46
C SER A 146 12.73 -12.07 13.16
N ASN A 147 13.79 -12.47 12.44
CA ASN A 147 15.13 -12.74 12.97
C ASN A 147 16.03 -11.49 13.06
N GLY A 148 15.44 -10.28 12.99
CA GLY A 148 16.13 -9.02 13.32
C GLY A 148 16.76 -8.26 12.15
N SER A 149 17.00 -8.87 10.99
CA SER A 149 17.56 -8.19 9.80
C SER A 149 16.48 -7.50 8.96
N ARG A 150 15.81 -6.48 9.51
CA ARG A 150 14.79 -5.72 8.78
C ARG A 150 15.39 -5.01 7.56
N ILE A 151 14.85 -5.29 6.37
CA ILE A 151 15.25 -4.60 5.14
C ILE A 151 14.59 -3.22 5.10
N LEU A 152 13.34 -3.16 5.56
CA LEU A 152 12.59 -1.91 5.68
C LEU A 152 13.04 -1.10 6.92
N PRO A 153 13.04 0.24 6.81
CA PRO A 153 13.23 1.12 7.98
C PRO A 153 12.25 0.81 9.11
N SER A 154 12.66 1.06 10.35
CA SER A 154 11.85 0.81 11.55
C SER A 154 10.55 1.60 11.59
N TRP A 155 10.49 2.72 10.87
CA TRP A 155 9.31 3.56 10.74
C TRP A 155 8.27 3.04 9.73
N ILE A 156 8.54 1.95 8.99
CA ILE A 156 7.56 1.28 8.10
C ILE A 156 7.20 -0.09 8.68
N GLU A 157 5.91 -0.38 8.76
CA GLU A 157 5.37 -1.67 9.17
C GLU A 157 4.47 -2.26 8.08
N LEU A 158 4.69 -3.53 7.74
CA LEU A 158 3.85 -4.26 6.78
C LEU A 158 3.08 -5.37 7.49
N ARG A 159 1.80 -5.50 7.16
CA ARG A 159 0.95 -6.59 7.67
C ARG A 159 0.22 -7.27 6.52
N ALA A 160 0.41 -8.57 6.37
CA ALA A 160 -0.29 -9.37 5.37
C ALA A 160 -1.59 -9.94 5.97
N GLU A 161 -2.72 -9.68 5.33
CA GLU A 161 -4.03 -10.18 5.73
C GLU A 161 -4.91 -10.45 4.50
N ARG A 162 -5.44 -11.67 4.37
CA ARG A 162 -6.44 -12.05 3.34
C ARG A 162 -6.06 -11.61 1.91
N GLY A 163 -4.81 -11.87 1.52
CA GLY A 163 -4.30 -11.49 0.18
C GLY A 163 -4.05 -9.98 -0.01
N ASN A 164 -3.98 -9.21 1.07
CA ASN A 164 -3.58 -7.80 1.05
C ASN A 164 -2.37 -7.57 1.94
N ILE A 165 -1.55 -6.58 1.60
CA ILE A 165 -0.47 -6.06 2.44
C ILE A 165 -0.85 -4.65 2.86
N SER A 166 -1.12 -4.44 4.14
CA SER A 166 -1.30 -3.11 4.72
C SER A 166 0.07 -2.46 4.92
N VAL A 167 0.23 -1.25 4.40
CA VAL A 167 1.44 -0.45 4.55
C VAL A 167 1.18 0.64 5.58
N ALA A 168 1.77 0.48 6.76
CA ALA A 168 1.72 1.47 7.82
C ALA A 168 3.07 2.17 7.96
N ALA A 169 3.05 3.46 8.31
CA ALA A 169 4.28 4.21 8.49
C ALA A 169 4.15 5.27 9.59
N ARG A 170 5.19 5.44 10.39
CA ARG A 170 5.32 6.55 11.32
C ARG A 170 5.61 7.83 10.54
N VAL A 171 4.80 8.87 10.79
CA VAL A 171 4.93 10.19 10.18
C VAL A 171 5.27 11.18 11.28
N SER A 172 6.41 11.85 11.12
CA SER A 172 6.91 12.87 12.03
C SER A 172 6.66 14.26 11.43
N TYR A 173 6.62 15.29 12.26
CA TYR A 173 6.25 16.64 11.86
C TYR A 173 7.37 17.61 12.25
N HIS A 174 7.87 18.40 11.29
CA HIS A 174 8.98 19.30 11.57
C HIS A 174 8.63 20.32 12.66
N GLY A 175 9.44 20.39 13.72
CA GLY A 175 9.24 21.31 14.85
C GLY A 175 8.52 20.69 16.05
N ILE A 176 7.93 19.51 15.91
CA ILE A 176 7.31 18.76 17.02
C ILE A 176 8.29 17.66 17.46
N PRO A 177 8.80 17.68 18.70
CA PRO A 177 9.63 16.58 19.19
C PRO A 177 8.82 15.29 19.22
N GLU A 178 9.42 14.18 18.80
CA GLU A 178 8.77 12.88 18.96
C GLU A 178 8.59 12.60 20.47
N PRO A 179 7.42 12.11 20.90
CA PRO A 179 7.24 11.75 22.30
C PRO A 179 8.24 10.65 22.69
N ASP A 180 8.98 10.87 23.78
CA ASP A 180 10.07 10.00 24.26
C ASP A 180 9.64 8.54 24.50
N SER A 181 8.34 8.27 24.59
CA SER A 181 7.78 6.92 24.58
C SER A 181 7.57 6.42 23.16
N ALA A 182 8.57 5.72 22.60
CA ALA A 182 8.50 4.95 21.36
C ALA A 182 7.43 3.81 21.34
N THR A 183 6.58 3.75 22.36
CA THR A 183 5.60 2.71 22.65
C THR A 183 4.21 3.34 22.86
N SER A 184 3.34 3.25 21.84
CA SER A 184 1.88 2.95 21.94
C SER A 184 0.99 3.70 20.96
N ASN A 185 1.45 4.73 20.24
CA ASN A 185 0.65 5.31 19.16
C ASN A 185 0.83 4.48 17.88
N GLY A 186 -0.18 3.68 17.53
CA GLY A 186 -0.19 2.80 16.37
C GLY A 186 0.14 3.53 15.07
N MET A 187 0.84 2.87 14.15
CA MET A 187 1.19 3.45 12.86
C MET A 187 -0.06 3.55 11.95
N PRO A 188 -0.32 4.71 11.32
CA PRO A 188 -1.42 4.85 10.35
C PRO A 188 -1.18 3.94 9.15
N ILE A 189 -2.23 3.25 8.70
CA ILE A 189 -2.22 2.56 7.41
C ILE A 189 -2.40 3.60 6.30
N LEU A 190 -1.34 3.87 5.56
CA LEU A 190 -1.34 4.86 4.49
C LEU A 190 -2.05 4.34 3.22
N PHE A 191 -1.78 3.09 2.86
CA PHE A 191 -2.40 2.41 1.72
C PHE A 191 -2.27 0.88 1.87
N ARG A 192 -2.91 0.13 0.98
CA ARG A 192 -2.81 -1.34 0.94
C ARG A 192 -2.36 -1.80 -0.45
N LEU A 193 -1.69 -2.93 -0.54
CA LEU A 193 -1.38 -3.63 -1.79
C LEU A 193 -2.21 -4.91 -1.84
N ALA A 194 -3.17 -4.99 -2.75
CA ALA A 194 -3.95 -6.20 -2.97
C ALA A 194 -3.23 -7.11 -3.96
N CYS A 195 -3.10 -8.40 -3.65
CA CYS A 195 -2.69 -9.40 -4.62
C CYS A 195 -3.94 -9.89 -5.37
N ASP A 196 -4.04 -9.55 -6.66
CA ASP A 196 -5.13 -10.02 -7.50
C ASP A 196 -5.05 -11.53 -7.67
N ALA A 197 -6.03 -12.24 -7.13
CA ALA A 197 -6.09 -13.70 -7.19
C ALA A 197 -6.12 -14.25 -8.63
N ARG A 198 -6.55 -13.47 -9.63
CA ARG A 198 -6.56 -13.94 -11.03
C ARG A 198 -5.19 -13.88 -11.66
N THR A 199 -4.47 -12.79 -11.46
CA THR A 199 -3.19 -12.51 -12.14
C THR A 199 -1.97 -12.81 -11.28
N GLY A 200 -2.14 -12.90 -9.97
CA GLY A 200 -1.06 -12.93 -8.98
C GLY A 200 -0.31 -11.61 -8.89
N SER A 201 -0.80 -10.52 -9.49
CA SER A 201 -0.15 -9.22 -9.48
C SER A 201 -0.57 -8.37 -8.29
N PHE A 202 0.33 -7.51 -7.81
CA PHE A 202 0.01 -6.54 -6.76
C PHE A 202 -0.56 -5.26 -7.37
N ALA A 203 -1.60 -4.71 -6.74
CA ALA A 203 -2.19 -3.44 -7.09
C ALA A 203 -2.39 -2.57 -5.83
N PRO A 204 -2.05 -1.26 -5.86
CA PRO A 204 -2.32 -0.38 -4.75
C PRO A 204 -3.82 -0.13 -4.64
N THR A 205 -4.31 -0.14 -3.41
CA THR A 205 -5.67 0.22 -3.04
C THR A 205 -5.59 1.27 -1.95
N PHE A 206 -6.46 2.26 -2.09
CA PHE A 206 -6.45 3.45 -1.25
C PHE A 206 -7.77 3.55 -0.48
N PRO A 207 -7.76 3.99 0.78
CA PRO A 207 -8.99 4.29 1.51
C PRO A 207 -9.88 5.29 0.77
N ARG A 208 -11.21 5.22 1.00
CA ARG A 208 -12.17 6.08 0.28
C ARG A 208 -11.97 7.58 0.57
N HIS A 209 -11.50 7.91 1.77
CA HIS A 209 -11.31 9.29 2.23
C HIS A 209 -10.07 9.97 1.65
N VAL A 210 -9.05 9.24 1.15
CA VAL A 210 -7.87 9.83 0.48
C VAL A 210 -8.14 10.13 -1.00
N LYS A 211 -9.14 10.97 -1.28
CA LYS A 211 -9.60 11.26 -2.65
C LYS A 211 -8.50 11.84 -3.56
N LEU A 212 -7.73 12.80 -3.05
CA LEU A 212 -6.67 13.45 -3.84
C LEU A 212 -5.61 12.44 -4.30
N LEU A 213 -5.08 11.63 -3.38
CA LEU A 213 -4.13 10.57 -3.70
C LEU A 213 -4.67 9.59 -4.75
N ARG A 214 -5.96 9.22 -4.66
CA ARG A 214 -6.61 8.35 -5.65
C ARG A 214 -6.64 8.97 -7.04
N TYR A 215 -7.05 10.23 -7.14
CA TYR A 215 -7.08 10.94 -8.42
C TYR A 215 -5.66 11.09 -9.00
N LEU A 216 -4.68 11.42 -8.18
CA LEU A 216 -3.28 11.52 -8.58
C LEU A 216 -2.72 10.16 -9.04
N ALA A 217 -2.98 9.08 -8.31
CA ALA A 217 -2.54 7.73 -8.69
C ALA A 217 -3.19 7.24 -9.99
N CYS A 218 -4.40 7.70 -10.30
CA CYS A 218 -5.05 7.47 -11.60
C CYS A 218 -4.54 8.43 -12.71
N ASN A 219 -3.73 9.43 -12.36
CA ASN A 219 -3.36 10.55 -13.22
C ASN A 219 -4.60 11.23 -13.84
N ASP A 220 -5.61 11.45 -13.00
CA ASP A 220 -6.81 12.19 -13.38
C ASP A 220 -6.47 13.67 -13.54
N VAL A 221 -6.87 14.25 -14.67
CA VAL A 221 -6.65 15.68 -14.97
C VAL A 221 -7.37 16.58 -13.95
N GLN A 222 -8.46 16.09 -13.34
CA GLN A 222 -9.21 16.82 -12.32
C GLN A 222 -8.51 16.89 -10.96
N SER A 223 -7.37 16.21 -10.78
CA SER A 223 -6.62 16.29 -9.51
C SER A 223 -5.97 17.67 -9.28
N SER A 224 -5.82 18.47 -10.34
CA SER A 224 -5.17 19.78 -10.30
C SER A 224 -5.78 20.70 -11.36
N GLU A 225 -6.63 21.64 -10.93
CA GLU A 225 -7.30 22.58 -11.83
C GLU A 225 -6.30 23.44 -12.62
N SER A 226 -5.21 23.87 -11.97
CA SER A 226 -4.15 24.65 -12.62
C SER A 226 -3.50 23.88 -13.78
N VAL A 227 -3.29 22.58 -13.61
CA VAL A 227 -2.76 21.70 -14.67
C VAL A 227 -3.81 21.45 -15.74
N ALA A 228 -5.07 21.25 -15.37
CA ALA A 228 -6.18 21.09 -16.32
C ALA A 228 -6.29 22.29 -17.27
N LEU A 229 -6.28 23.51 -16.71
CA LEU A 229 -6.30 24.77 -17.47
C LEU A 229 -5.07 24.92 -18.35
N ARG A 230 -3.88 24.58 -17.85
CA ARG A 230 -2.63 24.59 -18.63
C ARG A 230 -2.69 23.65 -19.82
N ILE A 231 -3.20 22.43 -19.63
CA ILE A 231 -3.37 21.45 -20.71
C ILE A 231 -4.40 21.94 -21.72
N ALA A 232 -5.52 22.52 -21.26
CA ALA A 232 -6.57 23.05 -22.13
C ALA A 232 -6.04 24.19 -23.03
N ASN A 233 -5.24 25.10 -22.46
CA ASN A 233 -4.63 26.23 -23.16
C ASN A 233 -3.42 25.86 -24.01
N THR A 234 -2.93 24.61 -23.92
CA THR A 234 -1.82 24.12 -24.73
C THR A 234 -2.32 23.55 -26.05
N PRO A 235 -1.66 23.84 -27.20
CA PRO A 235 -1.97 23.22 -28.49
C PRO A 235 -1.99 21.69 -28.42
N ALA A 236 -2.88 21.04 -29.18
CA ALA A 236 -3.11 19.59 -29.11
C ALA A 236 -1.83 18.74 -29.20
N ASN A 237 -0.89 19.13 -30.07
CA ASN A 237 0.41 18.46 -30.26
C ASN A 237 1.36 18.58 -29.05
N ARG A 238 1.12 19.53 -28.14
CA ARG A 238 1.96 19.79 -26.94
C ARG A 238 1.28 19.40 -25.62
N ARG A 239 0.00 19.02 -25.64
CA ARG A 239 -0.75 18.64 -24.42
C ARG A 239 -0.09 17.52 -23.62
N ARG A 240 0.49 16.52 -24.30
CA ARG A 240 1.22 15.44 -23.64
C ARG A 240 2.43 15.96 -22.86
N ALA A 241 3.21 16.85 -23.47
CA ALA A 241 4.38 17.44 -22.82
C ALA A 241 4.00 18.33 -21.63
N ALA A 242 2.90 19.07 -21.71
CA ALA A 242 2.39 19.88 -20.59
C ALA A 242 1.98 19.02 -19.39
N GLY A 243 1.40 17.84 -19.62
CA GLY A 243 1.04 16.88 -18.56
C GLY A 243 2.23 16.12 -17.97
N ASN A 244 3.40 16.14 -18.62
CA ASN A 244 4.58 15.38 -18.16
C ASN A 244 5.12 15.86 -16.81
N ARG A 245 4.89 17.12 -16.45
CA ARG A 245 5.34 17.71 -15.18
C ARG A 245 4.25 17.73 -14.11
N SER A 246 3.12 17.07 -14.34
CA SER A 246 2.03 17.05 -13.37
C SER A 246 2.38 16.19 -12.16
N THR A 247 1.93 16.62 -10.98
CA THR A 247 2.00 15.79 -9.76
C THR A 247 1.32 14.44 -9.96
N GLY A 248 0.21 14.39 -10.70
CA GLY A 248 -0.49 13.13 -11.00
C GLY A 248 0.41 12.10 -11.69
N ARG A 249 1.20 12.53 -12.67
CA ARG A 249 2.13 11.63 -13.36
C ARG A 249 3.23 11.12 -12.41
N LEU A 250 3.81 12.00 -11.60
CA LEU A 250 4.84 11.63 -10.62
C LEU A 250 4.33 10.60 -9.60
N VAL A 251 3.13 10.83 -9.06
CA VAL A 251 2.50 9.92 -8.11
C VAL A 251 2.18 8.57 -8.77
N LYS A 252 1.58 8.59 -9.95
CA LYS A 252 1.29 7.36 -10.71
C LYS A 252 2.56 6.56 -11.03
N GLU A 253 3.61 7.21 -11.53
CA GLU A 253 4.88 6.54 -11.84
C GLU A 253 5.54 5.92 -10.59
N ALA A 254 5.41 6.57 -9.43
CA ALA A 254 5.90 6.03 -8.16
C ALA A 254 5.14 4.75 -7.75
N PHE A 255 3.81 4.76 -7.80
CA PHE A 255 2.99 3.59 -7.48
C PHE A 255 3.12 2.47 -8.53
N ASP A 256 3.21 2.79 -9.82
CA ASP A 256 3.50 1.82 -10.88
C ASP A 256 4.91 1.22 -10.71
N GLY A 257 5.87 2.01 -10.21
CA GLY A 257 7.19 1.55 -9.79
C GLY A 257 7.10 0.52 -8.66
N LEU A 258 6.35 0.85 -7.60
CA LEU A 258 6.12 -0.06 -6.47
C LEU A 258 5.44 -1.37 -6.92
N VAL A 259 4.42 -1.30 -7.77
CA VAL A 259 3.74 -2.48 -8.34
C VAL A 259 4.74 -3.37 -9.08
N ARG A 260 5.59 -2.80 -9.94
CA ARG A 260 6.59 -3.56 -10.67
C ARG A 260 7.59 -4.24 -9.73
N SER A 261 8.13 -3.51 -8.75
CA SER A 261 9.06 -4.07 -7.76
C SER A 261 8.41 -5.17 -6.91
N MET A 262 7.17 -4.97 -6.46
CA MET A 262 6.42 -5.97 -5.70
C MET A 262 6.08 -7.22 -6.52
N ASN A 263 5.78 -7.07 -7.82
CA ASN A 263 5.54 -8.20 -8.70
C ASN A 263 6.81 -9.05 -8.91
N VAL A 264 7.97 -8.40 -9.10
CA VAL A 264 9.26 -9.09 -9.19
C VAL A 264 9.59 -9.80 -7.89
N LEU A 265 9.42 -9.13 -6.73
CA LEU A 265 9.59 -9.76 -5.43
C LEU A 265 8.65 -10.97 -5.29
N GLY A 266 7.37 -10.79 -5.61
CA GLY A 266 6.33 -11.82 -5.57
C GLY A 266 6.65 -13.05 -6.43
N GLN A 267 7.27 -12.86 -7.60
CA GLN A 267 7.70 -13.97 -8.45
C GLN A 267 8.87 -14.74 -7.83
N ARG A 268 9.80 -14.04 -7.17
CA ARG A 268 10.99 -14.64 -6.53
C ARG A 268 10.69 -15.34 -5.21
N VAL A 269 9.78 -14.79 -4.41
CA VAL A 269 9.36 -15.42 -3.15
C VAL A 269 8.29 -16.50 -3.38
N GLY A 270 7.60 -16.47 -4.52
CA GLY A 270 6.50 -17.38 -4.83
C GLY A 270 5.39 -17.28 -3.77
N VAL A 271 5.07 -18.41 -3.15
CA VAL A 271 4.14 -18.50 -2.00
C VAL A 271 4.88 -18.75 -0.67
N GLY A 272 6.21 -18.59 -0.67
CA GLY A 272 7.08 -18.99 0.44
C GLY A 272 7.25 -20.50 0.56
N GLY A 273 7.73 -20.95 1.72
CA GLY A 273 7.92 -22.38 2.02
C GLY A 273 9.21 -22.97 1.47
N SER A 274 9.22 -24.31 1.35
CA SER A 274 10.34 -25.05 0.77
C SER A 274 10.30 -25.03 -0.75
N TRP A 275 11.47 -25.14 -1.35
CA TRP A 275 11.66 -25.22 -2.79
C TRP A 275 12.43 -26.49 -3.12
N ASP A 276 12.15 -27.05 -4.30
CA ASP A 276 12.86 -28.21 -4.80
C ASP A 276 14.11 -27.73 -5.55
N ASP A 277 15.15 -27.41 -4.78
CA ASP A 277 16.44 -26.91 -5.27
C ASP A 277 17.05 -27.82 -6.34
N LYS A 278 17.60 -27.22 -7.42
CA LYS A 278 18.28 -27.97 -8.50
C LYS A 278 19.67 -28.44 -8.09
N ASP A 279 20.34 -27.66 -7.26
CA ASP A 279 21.71 -27.87 -6.78
C ASP A 279 21.88 -27.25 -5.38
N GLU A 280 22.99 -27.56 -4.71
CA GLU A 280 23.28 -27.06 -3.35
C GLU A 280 23.38 -25.52 -3.28
N GLN A 281 23.65 -24.85 -4.40
CA GLN A 281 23.77 -23.39 -4.48
C GLN A 281 22.42 -22.68 -4.71
N SER A 282 21.40 -23.38 -5.22
CA SER A 282 20.09 -22.82 -5.59
C SER A 282 19.48 -21.94 -4.49
N ALA A 283 19.47 -22.44 -3.25
CA ALA A 283 18.94 -21.69 -2.11
C ALA A 283 19.66 -20.35 -1.90
N SER A 284 21.00 -20.36 -1.92
CA SER A 284 21.81 -19.16 -1.69
C SER A 284 21.63 -18.10 -2.80
N ILE A 285 21.48 -18.54 -4.05
CA ILE A 285 21.28 -17.63 -5.19
C ILE A 285 19.86 -17.06 -5.17
N ARG A 286 18.86 -17.88 -4.81
CA ARG A 286 17.48 -17.46 -4.61
C ARG A 286 17.40 -16.38 -3.52
N ASP A 287 18.04 -16.60 -2.37
CA ASP A 287 18.09 -15.62 -1.28
C ASP A 287 18.75 -14.31 -1.70
N ARG A 288 19.86 -14.38 -2.45
CA ARG A 288 20.50 -13.20 -3.03
C ARG A 288 19.55 -12.45 -4.00
N SER A 289 18.84 -13.18 -4.85
CA SER A 289 17.87 -12.63 -5.80
C SER A 289 16.70 -11.95 -5.08
N ILE A 290 16.15 -12.60 -4.04
CA ILE A 290 15.10 -12.03 -3.18
C ILE A 290 15.64 -10.75 -2.51
N GLY A 291 16.85 -10.79 -1.95
CA GLY A 291 17.48 -9.63 -1.30
C GLY A 291 17.62 -8.42 -2.22
N ILE A 292 17.95 -8.62 -3.50
CA ILE A 292 17.99 -7.55 -4.52
C ILE A 292 16.59 -6.97 -4.73
N ALA A 293 15.58 -7.83 -4.94
CA ALA A 293 14.20 -7.37 -5.14
C ALA A 293 13.66 -6.62 -3.91
N CYS A 294 13.99 -7.06 -2.70
CA CYS A 294 13.63 -6.37 -1.47
C CYS A 294 14.20 -4.94 -1.38
N ARG A 295 15.42 -4.71 -1.89
CA ARG A 295 16.01 -3.35 -1.95
C ARG A 295 15.24 -2.45 -2.91
N ASP A 296 14.83 -2.95 -4.07
CA ASP A 296 14.03 -2.19 -5.03
C ASP A 296 12.65 -1.85 -4.45
N VAL A 297 12.03 -2.80 -3.74
CA VAL A 297 10.77 -2.57 -3.01
C VAL A 297 10.97 -1.54 -1.91
N ARG A 298 12.05 -1.61 -1.10
CA ARG A 298 12.36 -0.62 -0.06
C ARG A 298 12.38 0.80 -0.64
N VAL A 299 13.11 1.01 -1.73
CA VAL A 299 13.20 2.34 -2.36
C VAL A 299 11.82 2.81 -2.83
N SER A 300 11.05 1.94 -3.47
CA SER A 300 9.74 2.29 -4.03
C SER A 300 8.68 2.53 -2.95
N ILE A 301 8.69 1.71 -1.89
CA ILE A 301 7.70 1.81 -0.81
C ILE A 301 7.96 3.03 0.06
N THR A 302 9.22 3.37 0.37
CA THR A 302 9.57 4.61 1.09
C THR A 302 9.04 5.84 0.36
N LYS A 303 9.20 5.90 -0.96
CA LYS A 303 8.64 6.98 -1.80
C LYS A 303 7.12 7.02 -1.73
N CYS A 304 6.46 5.87 -1.90
CA CYS A 304 5.00 5.79 -1.85
C CYS A 304 4.43 6.16 -0.47
N CYS A 305 5.12 5.82 0.62
CA CYS A 305 4.74 6.26 1.97
C CYS A 305 4.78 7.78 2.09
N GLY A 306 5.84 8.43 1.60
CA GLY A 306 5.93 9.89 1.61
C GLY A 306 4.84 10.57 0.78
N LEU A 307 4.56 10.05 -0.43
CA LEU A 307 3.48 10.55 -1.29
C LEU A 307 2.10 10.31 -0.67
N ALA A 308 1.89 9.16 -0.02
CA ALA A 308 0.63 8.86 0.65
C ALA A 308 0.42 9.69 1.92
N ALA A 309 1.49 10.01 2.66
CA ALA A 309 1.42 10.96 3.76
C ALA A 309 1.14 12.38 3.23
N LEU A 310 1.85 12.82 2.21
CA LEU A 310 1.68 14.17 1.66
C LEU A 310 0.30 14.36 1.01
N PHE A 311 -0.11 13.51 0.07
CA PHE A 311 -1.34 13.68 -0.72
C PHE A 311 -2.54 12.86 -0.22
N GLY A 312 -2.33 11.97 0.76
CA GLY A 312 -3.39 11.23 1.42
C GLY A 312 -3.75 11.86 2.77
N LEU A 313 -2.81 11.88 3.71
CA LEU A 313 -3.02 12.46 5.04
C LEU A 313 -3.14 14.00 5.02
N GLY A 314 -2.27 14.68 4.27
CA GLY A 314 -2.24 16.14 4.18
C GLY A 314 -3.58 16.80 3.85
N PRO A 315 -4.28 16.41 2.76
CA PRO A 315 -5.57 16.98 2.40
C PRO A 315 -6.67 16.73 3.43
N ILE A 316 -6.64 15.57 4.11
CA ILE A 316 -7.64 15.25 5.13
C ILE A 316 -7.43 16.16 6.34
N ALA A 317 -6.19 16.31 6.80
CA ALA A 317 -5.87 17.13 7.96
C ALA A 317 -6.13 18.63 7.68
N THR A 318 -5.73 19.13 6.51
CA THR A 318 -6.00 20.53 6.10
C THR A 318 -7.50 20.81 5.94
N GLY A 319 -8.25 19.90 5.30
CA GLY A 319 -9.70 20.04 5.17
C GLY A 319 -10.43 19.98 6.52
N THR A 320 -9.93 19.17 7.46
CA THR A 320 -10.50 19.06 8.82
C THR A 320 -10.17 20.27 9.67
N ALA A 321 -8.93 20.78 9.60
CA ALA A 321 -8.45 21.90 10.41
C ALA A 321 -9.00 23.25 9.94
N LEU A 322 -9.02 23.48 8.63
CA LEU A 322 -9.22 24.82 8.05
C LEU A 322 -10.46 24.90 7.17
N GLY A 323 -11.10 23.76 6.85
CA GLY A 323 -12.16 23.71 5.83
C GLY A 323 -11.66 24.02 4.41
N LEU A 324 -10.33 24.02 4.20
CA LEU A 324 -9.71 24.36 2.92
C LEU A 324 -9.35 23.11 2.13
N ASN A 325 -9.53 23.17 0.81
CA ASN A 325 -9.11 22.12 -0.09
C ASN A 325 -7.63 22.31 -0.44
N ALA A 326 -6.81 21.34 -0.06
CA ALA A 326 -5.42 21.32 -0.48
C ALA A 326 -5.31 20.87 -1.95
N VAL A 327 -4.51 21.60 -2.73
CA VAL A 327 -4.34 21.42 -4.17
C VAL A 327 -2.86 21.23 -4.49
N PRO A 328 -2.51 20.23 -5.31
CA PRO A 328 -1.15 20.06 -5.80
C PRO A 328 -0.79 21.12 -6.86
N ASP A 329 0.50 21.32 -7.12
CA ASP A 329 1.04 22.20 -8.18
C ASP A 329 0.80 23.72 -8.00
N MET A 330 0.05 24.15 -6.98
CA MET A 330 -0.24 25.58 -6.73
C MET A 330 0.98 26.41 -6.34
N ALA A 331 1.98 25.80 -5.71
CA ALA A 331 3.25 26.46 -5.43
C ALA A 331 4.28 26.31 -6.56
N GLY A 332 3.86 25.86 -7.75
CA GLY A 332 4.73 25.66 -8.90
C GLY A 332 5.48 24.33 -8.89
N GLU A 333 6.71 24.33 -9.40
CA GLU A 333 7.53 23.12 -9.56
C GLU A 333 8.07 22.60 -8.22
N ALA A 334 8.64 21.39 -8.24
CA ALA A 334 9.20 20.72 -7.07
C ALA A 334 10.24 21.57 -6.30
N ILE A 335 10.29 21.36 -4.99
CA ILE A 335 11.27 21.98 -4.10
C ILE A 335 12.31 20.92 -3.76
N GLU A 336 13.53 21.07 -4.26
CA GLU A 336 14.59 20.06 -4.04
C GLU A 336 15.26 20.20 -2.68
N SER A 337 15.44 21.43 -2.20
CA SER A 337 16.01 21.71 -0.88
C SER A 337 15.54 23.04 -0.32
N VAL A 338 15.46 23.11 1.01
CA VAL A 338 15.25 24.34 1.79
C VAL A 338 16.05 24.22 3.07
N ASP A 339 16.81 25.26 3.45
CA ASP A 339 17.61 25.30 4.68
C ASP A 339 18.50 24.06 4.91
N ASN A 340 19.18 23.59 3.86
CA ASN A 340 20.02 22.38 3.83
C ASN A 340 19.28 21.04 4.00
N ILE A 341 17.95 21.05 4.06
CA ILE A 341 17.12 19.84 4.08
C ILE A 341 16.84 19.43 2.64
N LYS A 342 17.21 18.20 2.28
CA LYS A 342 16.90 17.62 0.98
C LYS A 342 15.49 17.05 0.99
N LEU A 343 14.59 17.70 0.27
CA LEU A 343 13.20 17.29 0.15
C LEU A 343 13.03 16.30 -1.01
N TYR A 344 11.93 15.54 -0.98
CA TYR A 344 11.57 14.72 -2.13
C TYR A 344 11.14 15.64 -3.29
N PRO A 345 11.63 15.41 -4.54
CA PRO A 345 11.40 16.30 -5.67
C PRO A 345 9.99 16.14 -6.24
N THR A 346 8.99 16.53 -5.46
CA THR A 346 7.59 16.65 -5.86
C THR A 346 7.09 18.06 -5.61
N PRO A 347 6.17 18.57 -6.43
CA PRO A 347 5.42 19.78 -6.10
C PRO A 347 4.79 19.62 -4.71
N PRO A 348 4.91 20.63 -3.85
CA PRO A 348 4.37 20.54 -2.50
C PRO A 348 2.83 20.54 -2.56
N LEU A 349 2.20 19.96 -1.55
CA LEU A 349 0.77 20.13 -1.33
C LEU A 349 0.55 21.55 -0.80
N SER A 350 -0.33 22.34 -1.42
CA SER A 350 -0.51 23.73 -1.03
C SER A 350 -1.98 24.12 -0.91
N PHE A 351 -2.24 25.18 -0.14
CA PHE A 351 -3.52 25.88 -0.14
C PHE A 351 -3.26 27.38 0.02
N VAL A 352 -4.20 28.17 -0.49
CA VAL A 352 -4.12 29.64 -0.49
C VAL A 352 -4.48 30.17 0.89
N MET A 353 -3.59 30.95 1.47
CA MET A 353 -3.84 31.74 2.69
C MET A 353 -4.37 33.11 2.33
N ASP A 354 -3.71 33.79 1.40
CA ASP A 354 -4.11 35.10 0.90
C ASP A 354 -3.82 35.21 -0.61
N GLN A 355 -4.59 36.04 -1.29
CA GLN A 355 -4.45 36.29 -2.71
C GLN A 355 -4.88 37.71 -3.08
N GLU A 356 -3.97 38.44 -3.74
CA GLU A 356 -4.18 39.81 -4.19
C GLU A 356 -3.90 39.97 -5.69
N LEU A 357 -4.73 40.77 -6.37
CA LEU A 357 -4.46 41.19 -7.76
C LEU A 357 -3.59 42.45 -7.75
N VAL A 358 -2.36 42.33 -8.21
CA VAL A 358 -1.40 43.44 -8.26
C VAL A 358 -1.31 43.97 -9.69
N GLU A 359 -1.59 45.26 -9.86
CA GLU A 359 -1.39 45.97 -11.12
C GLU A 359 -0.12 46.80 -11.08
N THR A 360 0.79 46.56 -12.03
CA THR A 360 2.01 47.35 -12.21
C THR A 360 1.99 48.05 -13.55
N SER A 361 2.08 49.38 -13.54
CA SER A 361 2.24 50.19 -14.74
C SER A 361 3.70 50.53 -14.96
N ARG A 362 4.28 50.15 -16.10
CA ARG A 362 5.64 50.53 -16.49
C ARG A 362 5.59 51.33 -17.79
N SER A 363 6.28 52.48 -17.83
CA SER A 363 6.47 53.24 -19.06
C SER A 363 7.41 52.47 -19.99
N SER A 364 6.94 52.14 -21.20
CA SER A 364 7.80 51.63 -22.27
C SER A 364 8.76 52.73 -22.75
N SER A 365 9.84 52.34 -23.44
CA SER A 365 10.74 53.28 -24.13
C SER A 365 10.02 54.23 -25.09
N ASP A 366 8.85 53.81 -25.58
CA ASP A 366 8.05 54.54 -26.55
C ASP A 366 7.01 55.48 -25.90
N GLY A 367 7.06 55.67 -24.57
CA GLY A 367 6.11 56.49 -23.82
C GLY A 367 4.73 55.86 -23.58
N VAL A 368 4.48 54.68 -24.17
CA VAL A 368 3.24 53.92 -23.95
C VAL A 368 3.30 53.23 -22.58
N SER A 369 2.32 53.52 -21.70
CA SER A 369 2.20 52.83 -20.41
C SER A 369 1.71 51.40 -20.63
N ILE A 370 2.54 50.41 -20.30
CA ILE A 370 2.12 49.00 -20.31
C ILE A 370 1.66 48.67 -18.90
N LYS A 371 0.37 48.36 -18.75
CA LYS A 371 -0.18 47.79 -17.52
C LYS A 371 -0.01 46.27 -17.55
N LYS A 372 0.61 45.72 -16.51
CA LYS A 372 0.66 44.28 -16.25
C LYS A 372 -0.04 43.99 -14.94
N SER A 373 -1.08 43.17 -15.01
CA SER A 373 -1.75 42.59 -13.84
C SER A 373 -1.22 41.19 -13.59
N TYR A 374 -0.91 40.86 -12.36
CA TYR A 374 -0.62 39.49 -11.94
C TYR A 374 -1.23 39.23 -10.57
N VAL A 375 -1.48 37.96 -10.27
CA VAL A 375 -1.99 37.55 -8.98
C VAL A 375 -0.80 37.21 -8.09
N GLN A 376 -0.72 37.84 -6.93
CA GLN A 376 0.20 37.45 -5.86
C GLN A 376 -0.55 36.55 -4.88
N GLN A 377 0.08 35.44 -4.49
CA GLN A 377 -0.49 34.44 -3.59
C GLN A 377 0.46 34.19 -2.43
N GLU A 378 -0.10 34.15 -1.24
CA GLU A 378 0.54 33.59 -0.05
C GLU A 378 -0.04 32.20 0.18
N LEU A 379 0.83 31.21 0.18
CA LEU A 379 0.47 29.80 0.23
C LEU A 379 1.09 29.18 1.48
N PHE A 380 0.29 28.41 2.20
CA PHE A 380 0.83 27.39 3.07
C PHE A 380 1.06 26.14 2.23
N ALA A 381 2.26 25.57 2.35
CA ALA A 381 2.66 24.41 1.58
C ALA A 381 3.28 23.35 2.48
N MET A 382 3.20 22.09 2.05
CA MET A 382 3.82 20.96 2.70
C MET A 382 4.63 20.16 1.71
N SER A 383 5.80 19.73 2.12
CA SER A 383 6.60 18.72 1.44
C SER A 383 7.04 17.67 2.46
N PHE A 384 7.76 16.66 2.00
CA PHE A 384 8.31 15.64 2.87
C PHE A 384 9.77 15.36 2.55
N ALA A 385 10.49 14.92 3.58
CA ALA A 385 11.76 14.22 3.42
C ALA A 385 11.64 12.86 4.09
N SER A 386 12.30 11.86 3.51
CA SER A 386 12.41 10.53 4.08
C SER A 386 13.87 10.16 4.18
N ASN A 387 14.31 9.76 5.36
CA ASN A 387 15.63 9.16 5.59
C ASN A 387 15.44 7.76 6.22
N ASP A 388 16.54 7.14 6.62
CA ASP A 388 16.48 5.83 7.29
C ASP A 388 15.89 5.91 8.70
N GLU A 389 15.84 7.10 9.30
CA GLU A 389 15.32 7.35 10.65
C GLU A 389 13.80 7.57 10.65
N GLY A 390 13.25 8.22 9.63
CA GLY A 390 11.84 8.59 9.61
C GLY A 390 11.36 9.22 8.30
N LEU A 391 10.05 9.42 8.26
CA LEU A 391 9.35 10.23 7.26
C LEU A 391 8.85 11.50 7.95
N THR A 392 9.37 12.65 7.55
CA THR A 392 9.03 13.94 8.15
C THR A 392 8.31 14.84 7.16
N LEU A 393 7.17 15.40 7.58
CA LEU A 393 6.46 16.44 6.85
C LEU A 393 7.00 17.82 7.27
N TYR A 394 7.30 18.65 6.26
CA TYR A 394 7.84 20.00 6.42
C TYR A 394 6.80 21.02 5.94
N PRO A 395 6.22 21.82 6.85
CA PRO A 395 5.38 22.94 6.46
C PRO A 395 6.26 24.11 6.03
N MET A 396 5.75 24.89 5.09
CA MET A 396 6.44 25.99 4.43
C MET A 396 5.47 27.12 4.18
N ASP A 397 5.97 28.34 4.31
CA ASP A 397 5.31 29.53 3.80
C ASP A 397 5.92 29.86 2.43
N ILE A 398 5.07 29.98 1.42
CA ILE A 398 5.48 30.24 0.04
C ILE A 398 4.75 31.48 -0.48
N SER A 399 5.50 32.47 -0.95
CA SER A 399 4.95 33.53 -1.79
C SER A 399 5.16 33.18 -3.25
N ALA A 400 4.09 33.22 -4.04
CA ALA A 400 4.13 32.94 -5.47
C ALA A 400 3.39 34.02 -6.27
N THR A 401 3.80 34.20 -7.52
CA THR A 401 3.07 35.00 -8.49
C THR A 401 2.56 34.17 -9.64
N LEU A 402 1.35 34.48 -10.06
CA LEU A 402 0.65 33.85 -11.15
C LEU A 402 0.28 34.91 -12.18
N GLU A 403 0.90 34.87 -13.35
CA GLU A 403 0.63 35.82 -14.43
C GLU A 403 -0.76 35.59 -15.05
N ASN A 404 -1.18 34.33 -15.15
CA ASN A 404 -2.50 33.94 -15.60
C ASN A 404 -2.91 32.57 -15.00
N PRO A 405 -4.22 32.23 -14.95
CA PRO A 405 -4.70 30.98 -14.34
C PRO A 405 -4.08 29.68 -14.89
N SER A 406 -3.53 29.71 -16.10
CA SER A 406 -2.88 28.55 -16.75
C SER A 406 -1.35 28.53 -16.63
N SER A 407 -0.74 29.59 -16.12
CA SER A 407 0.71 29.71 -15.99
C SER A 407 1.24 28.78 -14.89
N ILE A 408 2.54 28.51 -14.92
CA ILE A 408 3.21 27.87 -13.78
C ILE A 408 3.45 28.98 -12.75
N PRO A 409 2.96 28.83 -11.50
CA PRO A 409 3.26 29.77 -10.42
C PRO A 409 4.78 29.96 -10.28
N VAL A 410 5.22 31.21 -10.26
CA VAL A 410 6.63 31.57 -10.05
C VAL A 410 6.80 31.86 -8.56
N ARG A 411 7.57 31.03 -7.86
CA ARG A 411 7.89 31.23 -6.44
C ARG A 411 8.80 32.44 -6.26
N LYS A 412 8.38 33.39 -5.42
CA LYS A 412 9.15 34.57 -4.98
C LYS A 412 9.98 34.26 -3.74
N SER A 413 9.38 33.58 -2.77
CA SER A 413 10.03 33.18 -1.52
C SER A 413 9.51 31.82 -1.06
N CYS A 414 10.33 31.13 -0.26
CA CYS A 414 10.01 29.86 0.35
C CYS A 414 10.79 29.77 1.66
N SER A 415 10.10 29.64 2.79
CA SER A 415 10.72 29.51 4.11
C SER A 415 10.13 28.32 4.86
N LEU A 416 11.00 27.54 5.50
CA LEU A 416 10.55 26.46 6.38
C LEU A 416 9.83 27.03 7.58
N ARG A 417 8.84 26.26 8.03
CA ARG A 417 8.06 26.56 9.20
C ARG A 417 8.12 25.40 10.17
N LYS A 418 8.06 25.70 11.47
CA LYS A 418 7.87 24.68 12.49
C LYS A 418 6.39 24.55 12.78
N PHE A 419 5.90 23.31 12.84
CA PHE A 419 4.60 23.06 13.43
C PHE A 419 4.62 23.50 14.89
N SER A 420 3.57 24.21 15.30
CA SER A 420 3.38 24.55 16.70
C SER A 420 2.86 23.30 17.41
N PRO A 421 3.49 22.84 18.52
CA PRO A 421 2.85 21.85 19.36
C PRO A 421 1.56 22.48 19.89
N ALA A 422 0.42 21.90 19.55
CA ALA A 422 -0.84 22.32 20.16
C ALA A 422 -0.66 22.26 21.68
N ALA A 423 -0.95 23.36 22.39
CA ALA A 423 -1.07 23.33 23.84
C ALA A 423 -2.15 22.29 24.16
N SER A 424 -1.71 21.13 24.63
CA SER A 424 -2.54 19.95 24.83
C SER A 424 -3.64 20.24 25.85
N SER A 425 -4.83 20.58 25.36
CA SER A 425 -6.08 20.11 25.95
C SER A 425 -6.57 18.97 25.06
N LEU A 426 -5.81 17.87 25.05
CA LEU A 426 -6.34 16.59 24.59
C LEU A 426 -7.44 16.22 25.59
N VAL A 427 -8.69 16.46 25.19
CA VAL A 427 -9.85 15.87 25.84
C VAL A 427 -9.63 14.36 25.81
N ASP A 428 -9.53 13.74 26.99
CA ASP A 428 -9.65 12.30 27.15
C ASP A 428 -10.98 11.87 26.51
N VAL A 429 -10.93 11.32 25.28
CA VAL A 429 -12.08 10.71 24.59
C VAL A 429 -12.39 9.33 25.20
N ASN A 430 -12.41 9.27 26.53
CA ASN A 430 -12.73 8.08 27.32
C ASN A 430 -13.76 8.36 28.43
N SER A 431 -14.46 9.50 28.41
CA SER A 431 -15.63 9.70 29.29
C SER A 431 -16.90 9.94 28.46
N GLY A 432 -17.85 9.02 28.62
CA GLY A 432 -18.99 8.86 27.74
C GLY A 432 -20.06 9.94 27.82
N SER A 433 -20.75 10.12 26.70
CA SER A 433 -22.19 10.33 26.67
C SER A 433 -22.70 9.93 25.28
N GLU A 434 -23.52 8.89 25.23
CA GLU A 434 -24.24 8.48 24.04
C GLU A 434 -25.22 9.60 23.61
N PRO A 435 -25.32 9.94 22.31
CA PRO A 435 -26.44 10.73 21.81
C PRO A 435 -27.71 9.85 21.71
N PRO A 436 -28.91 10.41 21.91
CA PRO A 436 -30.14 9.63 22.05
C PRO A 436 -30.53 8.99 20.72
N GLN A 437 -30.55 7.65 20.68
CA GLN A 437 -31.09 6.90 19.57
C GLN A 437 -32.63 7.01 19.54
N LYS A 438 -33.17 7.67 18.51
CA LYS A 438 -34.57 7.53 18.12
C LYS A 438 -34.78 6.12 17.54
N LYS A 439 -35.52 5.29 18.27
CA LYS A 439 -36.00 3.97 17.84
C LYS A 439 -36.83 4.09 16.56
N LEU A 440 -36.37 3.46 15.48
CA LEU A 440 -37.22 2.98 14.39
C LEU A 440 -37.18 1.45 14.44
N LYS A 441 -38.34 0.85 14.75
CA LYS A 441 -38.60 -0.59 14.67
C LYS A 441 -38.57 -1.03 13.22
N THR A 442 -37.75 -2.02 12.88
CA THR A 442 -38.10 -3.01 11.84
C THR A 442 -37.45 -4.33 12.20
N GLU A 443 -38.24 -5.38 12.08
CA GLU A 443 -38.00 -6.75 12.56
C GLU A 443 -36.98 -7.54 11.72
N GLU A 444 -36.60 -8.66 12.32
CA GLU A 444 -35.54 -9.63 12.05
C GLU A 444 -35.56 -10.28 10.66
N ASN A 445 -34.34 -10.57 10.12
CA ASN A 445 -33.91 -11.96 9.91
C ASN A 445 -32.42 -12.08 9.50
N GLY A 446 -31.64 -12.75 10.36
CA GLY A 446 -30.69 -13.82 10.01
C GLY A 446 -29.42 -13.50 9.21
N GLY A 447 -28.28 -13.38 9.89
CA GLY A 447 -26.95 -13.46 9.26
C GLY A 447 -25.83 -12.98 10.18
N GLY A 448 -25.46 -13.78 11.18
CA GLY A 448 -24.44 -13.44 12.16
C GLY A 448 -23.03 -13.37 11.58
N ASN A 449 -22.46 -12.17 11.50
CA ASN A 449 -21.02 -11.94 11.43
C ASN A 449 -20.55 -11.41 12.78
N ALA A 450 -20.03 -12.31 13.60
CA ALA A 450 -19.33 -11.95 14.83
C ALA A 450 -17.99 -11.30 14.46
N SER A 451 -17.93 -9.98 14.48
CA SER A 451 -16.68 -9.24 14.55
C SER A 451 -16.13 -9.36 15.97
N ILE A 452 -15.15 -10.24 16.18
CA ILE A 452 -14.37 -10.27 17.43
C ILE A 452 -13.27 -9.18 17.31
N PRO A 453 -13.07 -8.36 18.36
CA PRO A 453 -12.14 -7.24 18.32
C PRO A 453 -10.70 -7.75 18.45
N SER A 454 -9.86 -7.41 17.47
CA SER A 454 -8.42 -7.51 17.61
C SER A 454 -7.95 -6.41 18.56
N ASN A 455 -7.76 -6.76 19.83
CA ASN A 455 -6.99 -5.95 20.78
C ASN A 455 -5.54 -5.88 20.30
N ASN A 456 -5.21 -4.89 19.47
CA ASN A 456 -3.87 -4.30 19.30
C ASN A 456 -3.96 -3.08 18.37
N VAL A 457 -4.04 -1.91 19.00
CA VAL A 457 -3.68 -0.56 18.52
C VAL A 457 -3.45 -0.41 17.00
N GLN A 458 -4.54 -0.41 16.24
CA GLN A 458 -4.53 0.14 14.89
C GLN A 458 -5.30 1.45 14.95
N LEU A 459 -4.58 2.58 14.97
CA LEU A 459 -5.24 3.88 14.92
C LEU A 459 -5.86 4.06 13.53
N ASP A 460 -7.11 4.52 13.51
CA ASP A 460 -7.79 4.89 12.27
C ASP A 460 -7.07 6.10 11.66
N LEU A 461 -6.98 6.13 10.33
CA LEU A 461 -6.37 7.23 9.57
C LEU A 461 -7.05 8.56 9.93
N MET A 462 -8.36 8.52 10.22
CA MET A 462 -9.14 9.68 10.65
C MET A 462 -8.70 10.23 12.00
N THR A 463 -8.36 9.37 12.97
CA THR A 463 -7.85 9.81 14.28
C THR A 463 -6.51 10.55 14.13
N ILE A 464 -5.63 10.00 13.30
CA ILE A 464 -4.32 10.61 13.03
C ILE A 464 -4.45 11.90 12.23
N ALA A 465 -5.37 11.92 11.26
CA ALA A 465 -5.69 13.14 10.53
C ALA A 465 -6.30 14.21 11.45
N GLY A 466 -7.08 13.82 12.47
CA GLY A 466 -7.59 14.74 13.50
C GLY A 466 -6.47 15.34 14.35
N ASN A 467 -5.54 14.52 14.84
CA ASN A 467 -4.37 15.03 15.57
C ASN A 467 -3.52 15.97 14.70
N PHE A 468 -3.32 15.61 13.43
CA PHE A 468 -2.62 16.45 12.49
C PHE A 468 -3.40 17.75 12.18
N ALA A 469 -4.73 17.68 12.13
CA ALA A 469 -5.58 18.85 11.96
C ALA A 469 -5.42 19.83 13.13
N SER A 470 -5.44 19.36 14.37
CA SER A 470 -5.21 20.22 15.55
C SER A 470 -3.83 20.89 15.52
N ILE A 471 -2.79 20.17 15.07
CA ILE A 471 -1.45 20.73 14.88
C ILE A 471 -1.46 21.83 13.80
N LEU A 472 -2.16 21.59 12.69
CA LEU A 472 -2.28 22.57 11.59
C LEU A 472 -3.03 23.83 12.03
N GLU A 473 -4.16 23.67 12.72
CA GLU A 473 -4.97 24.77 13.23
C GLU A 473 -4.18 25.66 14.19
N ALA A 474 -3.46 25.07 15.14
CA ALA A 474 -2.58 25.80 16.06
C ALA A 474 -1.46 26.55 15.32
N THR A 475 -0.91 25.94 14.26
CA THR A 475 0.16 26.53 13.46
C THR A 475 -0.35 27.71 12.63
N VAL A 476 -1.53 27.59 12.02
CA VAL A 476 -2.11 28.66 11.19
C VAL A 476 -2.63 29.81 12.04
N SER A 477 -3.33 29.54 13.15
CA SER A 477 -3.87 30.57 14.05
C SER A 477 -2.78 31.49 14.62
N HIS A 478 -1.61 30.92 14.97
CA HIS A 478 -0.46 31.69 15.41
C HIS A 478 0.05 32.71 14.36
N GLN A 479 -0.22 32.52 13.05
CA GLN A 479 0.11 33.57 12.05
C GLN A 479 -0.87 34.71 12.05
N GLN A 480 -2.17 34.43 12.11
CA GLN A 480 -3.17 35.49 12.07
C GLN A 480 -2.95 36.47 13.23
N GLU A 481 -2.57 35.96 14.41
CA GLU A 481 -2.23 36.80 15.56
C GLU A 481 -0.94 37.60 15.37
N LYS A 482 0.12 37.02 14.77
CA LYS A 482 1.38 37.74 14.51
C LYS A 482 1.27 38.78 13.40
N GLY A 483 0.59 38.45 12.29
CA GLY A 483 0.35 39.37 11.19
C GLY A 483 -0.55 40.55 11.58
N GLY A 484 -1.54 40.32 12.45
CA GLY A 484 -2.37 41.39 13.01
C GLY A 484 -1.61 42.35 13.92
N ALA A 485 -0.64 41.84 14.70
CA ALA A 485 0.17 42.68 15.59
C ALA A 485 1.17 43.57 14.82
N GLU A 486 1.81 43.04 13.78
CA GLU A 486 2.79 43.80 12.97
C GLU A 486 2.13 44.85 12.04
N ALA A 487 0.87 44.66 11.63
CA ALA A 487 0.13 45.66 10.85
C ALA A 487 -0.47 46.80 11.70
N SER A 488 -0.34 46.74 13.03
CA SER A 488 -0.90 47.72 13.98
C SER A 488 0.12 48.71 14.57
N HIS A 489 1.36 48.66 14.07
CA HIS A 489 2.44 49.62 14.35
C HIS A 489 2.90 50.27 13.04
#